data_AF-A0A0F9TLK3-F1
#
_entry.id   AF-A0A0F9TLK3-F1
#
_cell.length_a   1.000
_cell.length_b   1.000
_cell.length_c   1.000
_cell.angle_alpha   90.00
_cell.angle_beta   90.00
_cell.angle_gamma   90.00
#
_symmetry.space_group_name_H-M   'P 1'
#
loop_
_entity.id
_entity.type
_entity.pdbx_description
1 polymer ?
#
loop_
_entity_poly.entity_id
_entity_poly.type
_entity_poly.pdbx_seq_one_letter_code
_entity_poly.pdbx_strand_id
1 'polypeptide(L)'
;MARRARTELFVGKHSGGMFSIENMGISTGNRVFVDSVSGTDSAGRGNNPSNPVATLDYAVGLTTANQGDIIYVMENHAETITTAAPVAIDVDGVTIKCLGEGSDRPTFTLGTNAAATITVSAANVSIDNMLVSNTVDNCTSMMTVSGDDFSFTNGETRDTGAVEAALVWTITGDRWHINNYTHIGEGSGDQAVACFQPTGTDRGILENFNVDSAGSTAVFSSLSTANTLMRIHDGYFIQREAAVGVAMSLLSADTGFVGPNIHIRLVDDNTDPFAAIDSASNVNFLGPITVAAGDDEAGLDISHGLAVAADQNLVQTPWGAAREVTESFQPAASLVPIFTPSVGKCLIVGLWLQIDTTMGAAADFIVQSSTTAAGAMNICAITQVDGEADETILGLTGNAADVLSLGTARCASPIVVDGADSGVTIGVLGSEANVATGHGIWHCLYIPLERGALITAAA
;
A
#
# COMPACT_ATOMS: atom_id res chain seq x y z
N MET A 1 -21.92 -16.85 45.17
CA MET A 1 -21.03 -17.73 45.99
C MET A 1 -19.67 -17.08 46.05
N ALA A 2 -19.11 -16.82 47.24
CA ALA A 2 -17.77 -16.26 47.37
C ALA A 2 -16.72 -17.24 46.82
N ARG A 3 -16.01 -16.85 45.76
CA ARG A 3 -14.93 -17.63 45.13
C ARG A 3 -13.83 -17.78 46.19
N ARG A 4 -13.62 -19.00 46.72
CA ARG A 4 -12.50 -19.28 47.65
C ARG A 4 -11.19 -18.82 47.01
N ALA A 5 -10.36 -18.10 47.75
CA ALA A 5 -9.06 -17.62 47.28
C ALA A 5 -8.24 -18.81 46.75
N ARG A 6 -7.89 -18.77 45.45
CA ARG A 6 -7.06 -19.78 44.78
C ARG A 6 -5.61 -19.30 44.83
N THR A 7 -4.68 -20.17 45.22
CA THR A 7 -3.22 -19.93 45.15
C THR A 7 -2.70 -20.11 43.72
N GLU A 8 -1.49 -19.61 43.41
CA GLU A 8 -0.88 -19.73 42.07
C GLU A 8 -0.80 -21.17 41.56
N LEU A 9 -0.49 -22.13 42.43
CA LEU A 9 -0.69 -23.55 42.19
C LEU A 9 -2.03 -23.96 42.79
N PHE A 10 -3.03 -24.15 41.93
CA PHE A 10 -4.37 -24.59 42.34
C PHE A 10 -4.56 -26.07 41.99
N VAL A 11 -4.99 -26.86 42.97
CA VAL A 11 -5.33 -28.28 42.76
C VAL A 11 -6.80 -28.39 42.39
N GLY A 12 -7.07 -28.63 41.10
CA GLY A 12 -8.40 -28.97 40.60
C GLY A 12 -8.67 -30.46 40.80
N LYS A 13 -9.77 -30.80 41.49
CA LYS A 13 -10.30 -32.18 41.48
C LYS A 13 -11.41 -32.26 40.45
N HIS A 14 -11.12 -32.91 39.32
CA HIS A 14 -12.11 -33.19 38.29
C HIS A 14 -12.98 -34.39 38.68
N SER A 15 -14.27 -34.33 38.35
CA SER A 15 -15.21 -35.42 38.68
C SER A 15 -14.80 -36.70 37.94
N GLY A 16 -14.48 -37.76 38.70
CA GLY A 16 -14.04 -39.04 38.14
C GLY A 16 -12.57 -39.13 37.68
N GLY A 17 -11.72 -38.13 37.99
CA GLY A 17 -10.35 -38.05 37.44
C GLY A 17 -9.22 -37.62 38.39
N MET A 18 -8.02 -37.54 37.81
CA MET A 18 -6.72 -37.17 38.40
C MET A 18 -6.69 -35.71 38.90
N PHE A 19 -5.82 -35.42 39.86
CA PHE A 19 -5.54 -34.05 40.30
C PHE A 19 -4.80 -33.28 39.20
N SER A 20 -5.35 -32.16 38.73
CA SER A 20 -4.59 -31.18 37.95
C SER A 20 -4.00 -30.14 38.90
N ILE A 21 -2.70 -29.88 38.78
CA ILE A 21 -2.06 -28.74 39.42
C ILE A 21 -1.90 -27.69 38.33
N GLU A 22 -2.66 -26.61 38.45
CA GLU A 22 -2.71 -25.58 37.42
C GLU A 22 -2.06 -24.29 37.91
N ASN A 23 -1.33 -23.64 37.01
CA ASN A 23 -0.79 -22.31 37.26
C ASN A 23 -1.87 -21.25 36.96
N MET A 24 -2.49 -20.74 38.02
CA MET A 24 -3.52 -19.69 37.96
C MET A 24 -2.95 -18.30 37.61
N GLY A 25 -1.62 -18.13 37.61
CA GLY A 25 -0.97 -16.94 37.10
C GLY A 25 -1.03 -16.81 35.57
N ILE A 26 -1.29 -17.91 34.85
CA ILE A 26 -1.39 -17.92 33.38
C ILE A 26 -2.82 -17.64 32.92
N SER A 27 -3.82 -18.23 33.59
CA SER A 27 -5.23 -17.86 33.40
C SER A 27 -6.09 -18.45 34.52
N THR A 28 -7.27 -17.86 34.76
CA THR A 28 -8.23 -18.33 35.77
C THR A 28 -9.42 -19.13 35.21
N GLY A 29 -9.47 -19.30 33.88
CA GLY A 29 -10.52 -19.99 33.14
C GLY A 29 -10.26 -21.49 32.98
N ASN A 30 -11.17 -22.15 32.27
CA ASN A 30 -11.10 -23.57 31.94
C ASN A 30 -9.98 -23.87 30.94
N ARG A 31 -9.58 -25.15 30.88
CA ARG A 31 -8.70 -25.70 29.84
C ARG A 31 -9.47 -26.74 29.05
N VAL A 32 -9.59 -26.52 27.76
CA VAL A 32 -10.25 -27.45 26.84
C VAL A 32 -9.20 -28.03 25.89
N PHE A 33 -9.19 -29.34 25.68
CA PHE A 33 -8.23 -30.03 24.82
C PHE A 33 -8.93 -30.62 23.59
N VAL A 34 -8.38 -30.39 22.41
CA VAL A 34 -8.95 -30.80 21.11
C VAL A 34 -7.95 -31.67 20.37
N ASP A 35 -8.40 -32.81 19.85
CA ASP A 35 -7.61 -33.72 19.03
C ASP A 35 -8.50 -34.60 18.18
N SER A 36 -8.27 -34.59 16.87
CA SER A 36 -9.11 -35.34 15.93
C SER A 36 -8.74 -36.83 15.89
N VAL A 37 -7.59 -37.23 16.45
CA VAL A 37 -7.15 -38.63 16.48
C VAL A 37 -7.80 -39.40 17.63
N SER A 38 -7.76 -38.84 18.85
CA SER A 38 -8.26 -39.52 20.06
C SER A 38 -9.54 -38.90 20.67
N GLY A 39 -9.97 -37.75 20.15
CA GLY A 39 -11.09 -36.98 20.67
C GLY A 39 -12.47 -37.52 20.31
N THR A 40 -13.48 -37.08 21.07
CA THR A 40 -14.90 -37.33 20.75
C THR A 40 -15.76 -36.21 21.32
N ASP A 41 -16.63 -35.65 20.50
CA ASP A 41 -17.53 -34.57 20.88
C ASP A 41 -18.69 -35.12 21.72
N SER A 42 -18.49 -35.12 23.03
CA SER A 42 -19.46 -35.64 23.99
C SER A 42 -19.29 -35.02 25.36
N ALA A 43 -20.38 -34.99 26.11
CA ALA A 43 -20.40 -34.40 27.45
C ALA A 43 -19.36 -35.06 28.38
N GLY A 44 -18.59 -34.22 29.08
CA GLY A 44 -17.56 -34.66 30.03
C GLY A 44 -16.16 -34.85 29.42
N ARG A 45 -16.01 -34.72 28.09
CA ARG A 45 -14.69 -34.65 27.43
C ARG A 45 -14.15 -33.22 27.38
N GLY A 46 -12.92 -33.08 26.92
CA GLY A 46 -12.22 -31.81 26.77
C GLY A 46 -11.47 -31.34 28.01
N ASN A 47 -11.74 -31.91 29.19
CA ASN A 47 -11.18 -31.42 30.46
C ASN A 47 -9.71 -31.83 30.72
N ASN A 48 -9.12 -32.69 29.89
CA ASN A 48 -7.72 -33.10 29.99
C ASN A 48 -7.20 -33.67 28.66
N PRO A 49 -5.87 -33.71 28.44
CA PRO A 49 -5.27 -34.19 27.19
C PRO A 49 -5.55 -35.66 26.88
N SER A 50 -5.77 -36.51 27.89
CA SER A 50 -6.10 -37.94 27.67
C SER A 50 -7.57 -38.20 27.33
N ASN A 51 -8.40 -37.16 27.38
CA ASN A 51 -9.83 -37.23 27.09
C ASN A 51 -10.30 -35.98 26.32
N PRO A 52 -9.71 -35.69 25.14
CA PRO A 52 -9.99 -34.49 24.38
C PRO A 52 -11.35 -34.57 23.67
N VAL A 53 -11.84 -33.42 23.21
CA VAL A 53 -12.93 -33.35 22.22
C VAL A 53 -12.36 -33.46 20.80
N ALA A 54 -13.19 -33.82 19.82
CA ALA A 54 -12.73 -34.09 18.46
C ALA A 54 -12.60 -32.82 17.61
N THR A 55 -13.46 -31.83 17.81
CA THR A 55 -13.53 -30.63 16.96
C THR A 55 -13.33 -29.33 17.74
N LEU A 56 -12.84 -28.30 17.04
CA LEU A 56 -12.65 -26.97 17.62
C LEU A 56 -14.00 -26.30 17.96
N ASP A 57 -15.00 -26.42 17.10
CA ASP A 57 -16.34 -25.83 17.32
C ASP A 57 -16.97 -26.36 18.62
N TYR A 58 -16.94 -27.68 18.82
CA TYR A 58 -17.44 -28.26 20.06
C TYR A 58 -16.65 -27.76 21.28
N ALA A 59 -15.34 -27.55 21.14
CA ALA A 59 -14.50 -26.99 22.20
C ALA A 59 -14.87 -25.55 22.55
N VAL A 60 -15.18 -24.70 21.55
CA VAL A 60 -15.68 -23.34 21.76
C VAL A 60 -16.97 -23.37 22.58
N GLY A 61 -17.90 -24.27 22.26
CA GLY A 61 -19.14 -24.46 23.02
C GLY A 61 -18.97 -24.93 24.48
N LEU A 62 -17.78 -25.40 24.87
CA LEU A 62 -17.44 -25.73 26.26
C LEU A 62 -16.84 -24.55 27.04
N THR A 63 -16.53 -23.44 26.37
CA THR A 63 -15.96 -22.26 27.01
C THR A 63 -17.03 -21.34 27.58
N THR A 64 -16.61 -20.40 28.42
CA THR A 64 -17.45 -19.34 28.97
C THR A 64 -16.84 -17.98 28.67
N ALA A 65 -17.68 -17.08 28.13
CA ALA A 65 -17.27 -15.75 27.73
C ALA A 65 -16.50 -15.00 28.82
N ASN A 66 -15.35 -14.42 28.46
CA ASN A 66 -14.52 -13.53 29.28
C ASN A 66 -14.03 -14.14 30.61
N GLN A 67 -13.93 -15.46 30.70
CA GLN A 67 -13.42 -16.15 31.89
C GLN A 67 -11.92 -16.48 31.80
N GLY A 68 -11.29 -16.14 30.67
CA GLY A 68 -9.91 -16.49 30.34
C GLY A 68 -9.78 -17.97 29.97
N ASP A 69 -10.79 -18.56 29.37
CA ASP A 69 -10.76 -19.97 28.95
C ASP A 69 -9.72 -20.16 27.84
N ILE A 70 -8.98 -21.27 27.91
CA ILE A 70 -7.94 -21.62 26.93
C ILE A 70 -8.29 -22.94 26.28
N ILE A 71 -8.35 -22.94 24.95
CA ILE A 71 -8.47 -24.13 24.11
C ILE A 71 -7.07 -24.52 23.61
N TYR A 72 -6.63 -25.72 23.91
CA TYR A 72 -5.42 -26.33 23.35
C TYR A 72 -5.81 -27.28 22.23
N VAL A 73 -5.39 -26.96 21.01
CA VAL A 73 -5.50 -27.87 19.87
C VAL A 73 -4.21 -28.68 19.81
N MET A 74 -4.31 -29.98 20.04
CA MET A 74 -3.13 -30.85 20.21
C MET A 74 -2.38 -31.05 18.90
N GLU A 75 -1.09 -31.38 19.01
CA GLU A 75 -0.20 -31.68 17.89
C GLU A 75 -0.83 -32.71 16.94
N ASN A 76 -0.60 -32.54 15.64
CA ASN A 76 -1.13 -33.37 14.56
C ASN A 76 -2.66 -33.42 14.45
N HIS A 77 -3.40 -32.55 15.16
CA HIS A 77 -4.83 -32.40 14.95
C HIS A 77 -5.11 -31.94 13.51
N ALA A 78 -5.98 -32.69 12.83
CA ALA A 78 -6.47 -32.38 11.50
C ALA A 78 -8.00 -32.35 11.47
N GLU A 79 -8.58 -31.21 11.11
CA GLU A 79 -10.04 -31.03 11.00
C GLU A 79 -10.40 -30.59 9.58
N THR A 80 -11.30 -31.33 8.92
CA THR A 80 -11.78 -30.99 7.56
C THR A 80 -13.15 -30.34 7.63
N ILE A 81 -13.22 -29.10 7.14
CA ILE A 81 -14.39 -28.23 7.10
C ILE A 81 -15.08 -28.44 5.74
N THR A 82 -16.25 -29.10 5.72
CA THR A 82 -16.96 -29.46 4.46
C THR A 82 -18.32 -28.78 4.29
N THR A 83 -18.74 -27.99 5.27
CA THR A 83 -19.97 -27.20 5.25
C THR A 83 -19.62 -25.71 5.34
N ALA A 84 -20.63 -24.84 5.17
CA ALA A 84 -20.44 -23.41 5.35
C ALA A 84 -20.26 -23.08 6.84
N ALA A 85 -19.18 -22.39 7.19
CA ALA A 85 -18.88 -21.85 8.53
C ALA A 85 -19.15 -22.78 9.75
N PRO A 86 -18.77 -24.08 9.75
CA PRO A 86 -19.03 -24.97 10.89
C PRO A 86 -18.07 -24.74 12.06
N VAL A 87 -16.95 -24.05 11.86
CA VAL A 87 -16.06 -23.63 12.94
C VAL A 87 -16.41 -22.19 13.26
N ALA A 88 -17.22 -22.01 14.30
CA ALA A 88 -17.65 -20.72 14.79
C ALA A 88 -16.96 -20.42 16.13
N ILE A 89 -16.13 -19.39 16.16
CA ILE A 89 -15.54 -18.87 17.38
C ILE A 89 -16.43 -17.70 17.84
N ASP A 90 -17.49 -18.06 18.57
CA ASP A 90 -18.60 -17.19 18.94
C ASP A 90 -18.73 -16.95 20.46
N VAL A 91 -17.66 -17.24 21.22
CA VAL A 91 -17.55 -16.96 22.66
C VAL A 91 -16.41 -15.98 22.95
N ASP A 92 -16.74 -14.85 23.57
CA ASP A 92 -15.79 -13.75 23.85
C ASP A 92 -14.64 -14.16 24.78
N GLY A 93 -13.47 -13.56 24.57
CA GLY A 93 -12.35 -13.66 25.52
C GLY A 93 -11.69 -15.04 25.60
N VAL A 94 -11.82 -15.83 24.53
CA VAL A 94 -11.24 -17.18 24.43
C VAL A 94 -9.87 -17.13 23.78
N THR A 95 -8.93 -17.87 24.34
CA THR A 95 -7.60 -18.07 23.76
C THR A 95 -7.50 -19.48 23.16
N ILE A 96 -7.20 -19.56 21.86
CA ILE A 96 -6.93 -20.81 21.14
C ILE A 96 -5.43 -20.92 20.92
N LYS A 97 -4.83 -22.02 21.37
CA LYS A 97 -3.41 -22.33 21.19
C LYS A 97 -3.25 -23.64 20.46
N CYS A 98 -2.72 -23.57 19.26
CA CYS A 98 -2.35 -24.75 18.48
C CYS A 98 -0.95 -25.22 18.90
N LEU A 99 -0.86 -26.46 19.39
CA LEU A 99 0.37 -27.07 19.86
C LEU A 99 1.07 -27.79 18.71
N GLY A 100 2.38 -27.63 18.57
CA GLY A 100 3.17 -28.31 17.54
C GLY A 100 3.91 -27.32 16.64
N GLU A 101 4.83 -27.84 15.83
CA GLU A 101 5.70 -27.04 14.96
C GLU A 101 5.81 -27.72 13.59
N GLY A 102 6.01 -26.93 12.53
CA GLY A 102 6.16 -27.46 11.17
C GLY A 102 4.99 -28.35 10.75
N SER A 103 5.27 -29.61 10.42
CA SER A 103 4.24 -30.58 9.98
C SER A 103 3.34 -31.08 11.12
N ASP A 104 3.77 -30.96 12.37
CA ASP A 104 2.98 -31.37 13.54
C ASP A 104 1.97 -30.29 13.95
N ARG A 105 1.97 -29.13 13.28
CA ARG A 105 1.07 -28.02 13.58
C ARG A 105 -0.38 -28.36 13.21
N PRO A 106 -1.37 -28.06 14.08
CA PRO A 106 -2.78 -28.32 13.82
C PRO A 106 -3.25 -27.70 12.50
N THR A 107 -3.87 -28.51 11.66
CA THR A 107 -4.29 -28.15 10.31
C THR A 107 -5.81 -28.17 10.17
N PHE A 108 -6.38 -27.03 9.80
CA PHE A 108 -7.80 -26.89 9.44
C PHE A 108 -7.91 -26.84 7.92
N THR A 109 -8.54 -27.84 7.33
CA THR A 109 -8.65 -27.96 5.88
C THR A 109 -10.04 -27.52 5.43
N LEU A 110 -10.12 -26.43 4.66
CA LEU A 110 -11.33 -26.06 3.93
C LEU A 110 -11.48 -27.03 2.75
N GLY A 111 -12.41 -27.96 2.88
CA GLY A 111 -12.74 -28.97 1.87
C GLY A 111 -13.99 -28.58 1.09
N THR A 112 -14.42 -29.42 0.15
CA THR A 112 -15.56 -29.40 -0.81
C THR A 112 -16.57 -28.24 -0.96
N ASN A 113 -16.81 -27.37 0.02
CA ASN A 113 -17.79 -26.28 -0.04
C ASN A 113 -17.09 -24.93 -0.22
N ALA A 114 -17.45 -24.18 -1.26
CA ALA A 114 -16.90 -22.84 -1.54
C ALA A 114 -17.16 -21.82 -0.43
N ALA A 115 -18.16 -22.05 0.45
CA ALA A 115 -18.43 -21.22 1.62
C ALA A 115 -17.80 -21.77 2.93
N ALA A 116 -16.95 -22.81 2.85
CA ALA A 116 -16.17 -23.26 4.00
C ALA A 116 -15.27 -22.12 4.47
N THR A 117 -15.27 -21.86 5.77
CA THR A 117 -14.52 -20.75 6.39
C THR A 117 -14.41 -21.02 7.89
N ILE A 118 -13.46 -20.38 8.55
CA ILE A 118 -13.43 -20.24 10.01
C ILE A 118 -13.96 -18.85 10.34
N THR A 119 -15.00 -18.79 11.17
CA THR A 119 -15.63 -17.53 11.56
C THR A 119 -15.24 -17.13 12.98
N VAL A 120 -14.84 -15.88 13.16
CA VAL A 120 -14.58 -15.26 14.47
C VAL A 120 -15.53 -14.08 14.63
N SER A 121 -16.65 -14.33 15.29
CA SER A 121 -17.68 -13.31 15.56
C SER A 121 -17.60 -12.76 16.99
N ALA A 122 -16.91 -13.46 17.87
CA ALA A 122 -16.69 -13.04 19.25
C ALA A 122 -15.52 -12.06 19.40
N ALA A 123 -15.63 -11.18 20.40
CA ALA A 123 -14.61 -10.19 20.72
C ALA A 123 -13.52 -10.74 21.65
N ASN A 124 -12.35 -10.09 21.67
CA ASN A 124 -11.21 -10.44 22.53
C ASN A 124 -10.70 -11.88 22.32
N VAL A 125 -10.76 -12.37 21.08
CA VAL A 125 -10.31 -13.72 20.72
C VAL A 125 -8.85 -13.68 20.30
N SER A 126 -8.04 -14.59 20.85
CA SER A 126 -6.65 -14.76 20.43
C SER A 126 -6.41 -16.16 19.89
N ILE A 127 -5.87 -16.28 18.67
CA ILE A 127 -5.49 -17.55 18.05
C ILE A 127 -3.99 -17.55 17.79
N ASP A 128 -3.31 -18.60 18.21
CA ASP A 128 -1.88 -18.76 18.05
C ASP A 128 -1.53 -20.07 17.32
N ASN A 129 -0.61 -19.98 16.36
CA ASN A 129 0.05 -21.10 15.68
C ASN A 129 -0.91 -22.02 14.90
N MET A 130 -1.96 -21.45 14.29
CA MET A 130 -2.92 -22.20 13.49
C MET A 130 -2.49 -22.27 12.02
N LEU A 131 -2.67 -23.44 11.38
CA LEU A 131 -2.58 -23.60 9.93
C LEU A 131 -3.96 -23.80 9.32
N VAL A 132 -4.31 -22.96 8.34
CA VAL A 132 -5.52 -23.12 7.52
C VAL A 132 -5.11 -23.48 6.10
N SER A 133 -5.63 -24.59 5.57
CA SER A 133 -5.32 -25.09 4.23
C SER A 133 -6.58 -25.10 3.39
N ASN A 134 -6.55 -24.48 2.23
CA ASN A 134 -7.66 -24.50 1.28
C ASN A 134 -7.45 -25.56 0.21
N THR A 135 -8.46 -26.38 -0.04
CA THR A 135 -8.52 -27.34 -1.15
C THR A 135 -9.72 -27.06 -2.07
N VAL A 136 -10.36 -25.91 -1.92
CA VAL A 136 -11.57 -25.52 -2.65
C VAL A 136 -11.24 -24.40 -3.61
N ASP A 137 -11.60 -24.65 -4.86
CA ASP A 137 -11.55 -23.67 -5.93
C ASP A 137 -12.52 -22.52 -5.64
N ASN A 138 -12.06 -21.28 -5.78
CA ASN A 138 -12.80 -20.07 -5.46
C ASN A 138 -13.48 -20.11 -4.05
N CYS A 139 -12.73 -20.49 -3.02
CA CYS A 139 -13.21 -20.43 -1.64
C CYS A 139 -13.52 -18.97 -1.25
N THR A 140 -14.71 -18.69 -0.75
CA THR A 140 -15.18 -17.30 -0.53
C THR A 140 -14.26 -16.52 0.41
N SER A 141 -13.94 -17.11 1.56
CA SER A 141 -12.94 -16.54 2.47
C SER A 141 -12.37 -17.60 3.41
N MET A 142 -11.05 -17.69 3.58
CA MET A 142 -10.48 -18.66 4.53
C MET A 142 -10.83 -18.32 5.99
N MET A 143 -10.68 -17.04 6.36
CA MET A 143 -10.93 -16.51 7.69
C MET A 143 -11.86 -15.29 7.60
N THR A 144 -12.98 -15.34 8.32
CA THR A 144 -13.90 -14.20 8.44
C THR A 144 -13.92 -13.69 9.88
N VAL A 145 -13.53 -12.44 10.10
CA VAL A 145 -13.43 -11.82 11.44
C VAL A 145 -14.36 -10.62 11.53
N SER A 146 -15.39 -10.72 12.35
CA SER A 146 -16.30 -9.61 12.67
C SER A 146 -16.27 -9.19 14.14
N GLY A 147 -15.64 -10.00 15.00
CA GLY A 147 -15.40 -9.65 16.40
C GLY A 147 -14.26 -8.65 16.57
N ASP A 148 -14.43 -7.73 17.50
CA ASP A 148 -13.43 -6.73 17.87
C ASP A 148 -12.28 -7.34 18.69
N ASP A 149 -11.13 -6.66 18.73
CA ASP A 149 -9.99 -7.02 19.58
C ASP A 149 -9.47 -8.45 19.29
N PHE A 150 -9.51 -8.85 18.02
CA PHE A 150 -9.01 -10.13 17.54
C PHE A 150 -7.48 -10.11 17.38
N SER A 151 -6.81 -11.19 17.79
CA SER A 151 -5.38 -11.38 17.50
C SER A 151 -5.09 -12.74 16.86
N PHE A 152 -4.33 -12.76 15.76
CA PHE A 152 -3.81 -13.96 15.12
C PHE A 152 -2.28 -13.91 15.09
N THR A 153 -1.63 -14.88 15.75
CA THR A 153 -0.17 -14.92 15.85
C THR A 153 0.43 -16.23 15.36
N ASN A 154 1.63 -16.16 14.76
CA ASN A 154 2.43 -17.32 14.36
C ASN A 154 1.72 -18.30 13.41
N GLY A 155 0.70 -17.85 12.69
CA GLY A 155 -0.14 -18.70 11.88
C GLY A 155 0.18 -18.65 10.39
N GLU A 156 -0.44 -19.56 9.65
CA GLU A 156 -0.25 -19.70 8.21
C GLU A 156 -1.59 -20.00 7.55
N THR A 157 -1.78 -19.45 6.36
CA THR A 157 -2.79 -19.96 5.42
C THR A 157 -2.10 -20.41 4.14
N ARG A 158 -2.65 -21.44 3.49
CA ARG A 158 -2.15 -21.89 2.20
C ARG A 158 -3.23 -22.46 1.31
N ASP A 159 -3.08 -22.22 0.03
CA ASP A 159 -3.80 -22.92 -1.02
C ASP A 159 -3.08 -24.21 -1.41
N THR A 160 -3.80 -25.15 -2.04
CA THR A 160 -3.24 -26.46 -2.41
C THR A 160 -3.45 -26.79 -3.87
N GLY A 161 -2.34 -26.97 -4.61
CA GLY A 161 -2.40 -27.30 -6.02
C GLY A 161 -2.86 -26.11 -6.85
N ALA A 162 -3.94 -26.30 -7.62
CA ALA A 162 -4.48 -25.31 -8.54
C ALA A 162 -5.87 -24.82 -8.13
N VAL A 163 -6.00 -24.46 -6.87
CA VAL A 163 -7.22 -23.91 -6.27
C VAL A 163 -6.85 -22.69 -5.47
N GLU A 164 -7.72 -21.71 -5.43
CA GLU A 164 -7.51 -20.45 -4.72
C GLU A 164 -8.66 -20.13 -3.78
N ALA A 165 -8.35 -19.43 -2.69
CA ALA A 165 -9.37 -18.67 -2.01
C ALA A 165 -9.53 -17.31 -2.71
N ALA A 166 -10.78 -16.94 -3.01
CA ALA A 166 -11.10 -15.59 -3.43
C ALA A 166 -10.55 -14.58 -2.42
N LEU A 167 -10.79 -14.81 -1.12
CA LEU A 167 -10.24 -14.01 -0.04
C LEU A 167 -9.55 -14.89 0.98
N VAL A 168 -8.42 -14.44 1.52
CA VAL A 168 -7.82 -15.13 2.67
C VAL A 168 -8.41 -14.58 3.97
N TRP A 169 -8.42 -13.26 4.13
CA TRP A 169 -8.95 -12.56 5.28
C TRP A 169 -10.06 -11.58 4.89
N THR A 170 -11.26 -11.82 5.42
CA THR A 170 -12.34 -10.84 5.46
C THR A 170 -12.45 -10.28 6.88
N ILE A 171 -12.23 -8.97 7.06
CA ILE A 171 -12.20 -8.36 8.40
C ILE A 171 -13.13 -7.16 8.46
N THR A 172 -14.06 -7.17 9.42
CA THR A 172 -14.98 -6.06 9.70
C THR A 172 -15.00 -5.64 11.16
N GLY A 173 -14.34 -6.40 12.05
CA GLY A 173 -14.17 -6.03 13.46
C GLY A 173 -13.05 -5.01 13.65
N ASP A 174 -13.12 -4.23 14.72
CA ASP A 174 -12.12 -3.23 15.06
C ASP A 174 -10.95 -3.83 15.86
N ARG A 175 -9.82 -3.12 15.88
CA ARG A 175 -8.64 -3.42 16.72
C ARG A 175 -8.09 -4.83 16.49
N TRP A 176 -8.18 -5.31 15.26
CA TRP A 176 -7.59 -6.58 14.86
C TRP A 176 -6.07 -6.48 14.79
N HIS A 177 -5.39 -7.60 15.09
CA HIS A 177 -3.94 -7.70 15.06
C HIS A 177 -3.51 -9.03 14.44
N ILE A 178 -2.81 -8.96 13.31
CA ILE A 178 -2.22 -10.13 12.65
C ILE A 178 -0.70 -9.95 12.70
N ASN A 179 -0.01 -10.90 13.33
CA ASN A 179 1.42 -10.81 13.59
C ASN A 179 2.14 -12.15 13.37
N ASN A 180 3.34 -12.10 12.76
CA ASN A 180 4.12 -13.28 12.41
C ASN A 180 3.30 -14.26 11.56
N TYR A 181 2.84 -13.77 10.41
CA TYR A 181 1.87 -14.45 9.56
C TYR A 181 2.43 -14.78 8.18
N THR A 182 2.15 -15.98 7.67
CA THR A 182 2.50 -16.38 6.31
C THR A 182 1.27 -16.76 5.49
N HIS A 183 1.20 -16.29 4.26
CA HIS A 183 0.27 -16.82 3.26
C HIS A 183 1.05 -17.37 2.06
N ILE A 184 0.69 -18.59 1.65
CA ILE A 184 1.19 -19.22 0.43
C ILE A 184 0.01 -19.47 -0.51
N GLY A 185 -0.15 -18.59 -1.50
CA GLY A 185 -1.21 -18.70 -2.50
C GLY A 185 -1.01 -19.86 -3.49
N GLU A 186 -1.96 -19.98 -4.40
CA GLU A 186 -2.04 -21.03 -5.42
C GLU A 186 -0.83 -21.05 -6.36
N GLY A 187 -0.21 -22.22 -6.56
CA GLY A 187 0.98 -22.33 -7.44
C GLY A 187 0.67 -22.19 -8.94
N SER A 188 -0.61 -22.34 -9.30
CA SER A 188 -1.20 -22.27 -10.65
C SER A 188 -2.72 -22.21 -10.47
N GLY A 189 -3.50 -21.85 -11.48
CA GLY A 189 -4.97 -21.82 -11.36
C GLY A 189 -5.55 -20.46 -11.71
N ASP A 190 -6.76 -20.20 -11.23
CA ASP A 190 -7.38 -18.90 -11.33
C ASP A 190 -6.79 -17.94 -10.28
N GLN A 191 -7.04 -16.65 -10.46
CA GLN A 191 -6.51 -15.63 -9.56
C GLN A 191 -7.38 -15.53 -8.30
N ALA A 192 -6.74 -15.44 -7.13
CA ALA A 192 -7.40 -14.97 -5.93
C ALA A 192 -7.97 -13.56 -6.16
N VAL A 193 -8.89 -13.08 -5.32
CA VAL A 193 -9.30 -11.66 -5.35
C VAL A 193 -8.29 -10.81 -4.60
N ALA A 194 -8.06 -11.13 -3.33
CA ALA A 194 -7.08 -10.48 -2.46
C ALA A 194 -6.71 -11.39 -1.27
N CYS A 195 -5.54 -11.18 -0.67
CA CYS A 195 -5.22 -11.84 0.60
C CYS A 195 -5.93 -11.15 1.77
N PHE A 196 -5.90 -9.81 1.81
CA PHE A 196 -6.55 -9.05 2.87
C PHE A 196 -7.60 -8.11 2.33
N GLN A 197 -8.81 -8.17 2.92
CA GLN A 197 -9.88 -7.23 2.66
C GLN A 197 -10.51 -6.69 3.96
N PRO A 198 -9.82 -5.80 4.68
CA PRO A 198 -10.44 -5.07 5.78
C PRO A 198 -11.46 -4.07 5.24
N THR A 199 -12.66 -4.08 5.82
CA THR A 199 -13.79 -3.25 5.41
C THR A 199 -14.37 -2.53 6.62
N GLY A 200 -14.14 -1.22 6.71
CA GLY A 200 -14.74 -0.39 7.75
C GLY A 200 -14.15 -0.58 9.15
N THR A 201 -12.87 -0.94 9.25
CA THR A 201 -12.19 -1.25 10.52
C THR A 201 -11.48 -0.04 11.12
N ASP A 202 -11.38 0.04 12.46
CA ASP A 202 -10.53 0.99 13.17
C ASP A 202 -9.35 0.30 13.86
N ARG A 203 -8.15 0.89 13.76
CA ARG A 203 -6.92 0.48 14.47
C ARG A 203 -6.46 -0.96 14.19
N GLY A 204 -6.70 -1.45 12.98
CA GLY A 204 -6.12 -2.70 12.49
C GLY A 204 -4.60 -2.65 12.42
N ILE A 205 -3.93 -3.74 12.78
CA ILE A 205 -2.47 -3.88 12.72
C ILE A 205 -2.10 -5.17 11.99
N LEU A 206 -1.34 -5.03 10.90
CA LEU A 206 -0.68 -6.12 10.20
C LEU A 206 0.84 -5.93 10.31
N GLU A 207 1.53 -6.86 10.96
CA GLU A 207 2.99 -6.79 11.13
C GLU A 207 3.67 -8.15 11.03
N ASN A 208 4.98 -8.15 10.74
CA ASN A 208 5.80 -9.36 10.63
C ASN A 208 5.15 -10.40 9.70
N PHE A 209 4.93 -10.05 8.44
CA PHE A 209 4.20 -10.91 7.52
C PHE A 209 4.99 -11.27 6.26
N ASN A 210 4.66 -12.41 5.66
CA ASN A 210 5.14 -12.84 4.35
C ASN A 210 3.98 -13.40 3.53
N VAL A 211 3.57 -12.67 2.51
CA VAL A 211 2.33 -12.95 1.77
C VAL A 211 2.64 -13.09 0.30
N ASP A 212 2.37 -14.28 -0.24
CA ASP A 212 2.48 -14.61 -1.66
C ASP A 212 1.10 -14.94 -2.22
N SER A 213 0.64 -14.21 -3.24
CA SER A 213 -0.66 -14.41 -3.88
C SER A 213 -0.66 -13.88 -5.32
N ALA A 214 -1.44 -14.51 -6.22
CA ALA A 214 -1.79 -13.92 -7.52
C ALA A 214 -3.18 -13.29 -7.43
N GLY A 215 -3.25 -12.08 -6.88
CA GLY A 215 -4.51 -11.36 -6.73
C GLY A 215 -4.95 -10.72 -8.06
N SER A 216 -6.21 -10.92 -8.45
CA SER A 216 -6.91 -10.18 -9.52
C SER A 216 -7.19 -8.72 -9.14
N THR A 217 -7.02 -8.38 -7.87
CA THR A 217 -6.83 -7.02 -7.36
C THR A 217 -5.51 -6.93 -6.60
N ALA A 218 -5.29 -5.90 -5.80
CA ALA A 218 -4.14 -5.85 -4.91
C ALA A 218 -4.17 -6.97 -3.84
N VAL A 219 -3.00 -7.48 -3.47
CA VAL A 219 -2.85 -8.49 -2.40
C VAL A 219 -3.44 -7.97 -1.07
N PHE A 220 -3.26 -6.69 -0.79
CA PHE A 220 -3.97 -5.96 0.26
C PHE A 220 -4.94 -4.95 -0.36
N SER A 221 -6.23 -5.06 -0.04
CA SER A 221 -7.29 -4.33 -0.75
C SER A 221 -8.34 -3.76 0.20
N SER A 222 -8.43 -2.43 0.33
CA SER A 222 -9.41 -1.75 1.21
C SER A 222 -10.50 -0.99 0.43
N LEU A 223 -11.06 -1.61 -0.61
CA LEU A 223 -11.80 -0.89 -1.66
C LEU A 223 -13.21 -0.37 -1.34
N SER A 224 -13.87 -0.79 -0.25
CA SER A 224 -15.33 -0.59 -0.09
C SER A 224 -15.72 0.41 0.99
N THR A 225 -15.01 0.44 2.12
CA THR A 225 -15.34 1.29 3.29
C THR A 225 -14.05 1.70 3.99
N ALA A 226 -13.98 2.96 4.40
CA ALA A 226 -12.80 3.54 5.04
C ALA A 226 -12.35 2.73 6.26
N ASN A 227 -11.06 2.40 6.29
CA ASN A 227 -10.39 1.85 7.44
C ASN A 227 -9.56 2.94 8.13
N THR A 228 -9.77 3.15 9.43
CA THR A 228 -9.15 4.25 10.16
C THR A 228 -8.01 3.79 11.05
N LEU A 229 -6.97 4.62 11.15
CA LEU A 229 -5.81 4.40 12.02
C LEU A 229 -5.13 3.03 11.83
N MET A 230 -5.15 2.47 10.62
CA MET A 230 -4.48 1.20 10.32
C MET A 230 -2.96 1.32 10.40
N ARG A 231 -2.29 0.22 10.72
CA ARG A 231 -0.83 0.11 10.67
C ARG A 231 -0.42 -1.15 9.92
N ILE A 232 0.37 -0.99 8.88
CA ILE A 232 0.91 -2.10 8.09
C ILE A 232 2.40 -1.90 7.98
N HIS A 233 3.21 -2.78 8.59
CA HIS A 233 4.66 -2.61 8.62
C HIS A 233 5.38 -3.95 8.76
N ASP A 234 6.70 -3.95 8.55
CA ASP A 234 7.55 -5.13 8.72
C ASP A 234 7.04 -6.37 7.97
N GLY A 235 7.04 -6.34 6.63
CA GLY A 235 6.58 -7.50 5.88
C GLY A 235 6.80 -7.47 4.38
N TYR A 236 6.47 -8.60 3.77
CA TYR A 236 6.64 -8.87 2.35
C TYR A 236 5.28 -9.08 1.69
N PHE A 237 5.02 -8.31 0.63
CA PHE A 237 3.95 -8.58 -0.32
C PHE A 237 4.56 -9.05 -1.64
N ILE A 238 4.17 -10.23 -2.09
CA ILE A 238 4.54 -10.79 -3.39
C ILE A 238 3.25 -10.88 -4.19
N GLN A 239 3.11 -10.00 -5.18
CA GLN A 239 2.03 -10.02 -6.15
C GLN A 239 2.50 -10.76 -7.39
N ARG A 240 1.95 -11.96 -7.61
CA ARG A 240 2.29 -12.79 -8.76
C ARG A 240 1.49 -12.48 -10.02
N GLU A 241 0.39 -11.73 -9.90
CA GLU A 241 -0.44 -11.38 -11.05
C GLU A 241 0.12 -10.16 -11.79
N ALA A 242 0.68 -10.41 -12.98
CA ALA A 242 1.31 -9.37 -13.79
C ALA A 242 0.31 -8.31 -14.29
N ALA A 243 -0.96 -8.67 -14.53
CA ALA A 243 -1.93 -7.73 -15.08
C ALA A 243 -2.40 -6.64 -14.09
N VAL A 244 -2.20 -6.82 -12.78
CA VAL A 244 -2.68 -5.88 -11.75
C VAL A 244 -1.67 -4.76 -11.49
N GLY A 245 -0.37 -5.05 -11.48
CA GLY A 245 0.69 -4.05 -11.25
C GLY A 245 0.65 -3.35 -9.88
N VAL A 246 -0.15 -3.84 -8.93
CA VAL A 246 -0.36 -3.23 -7.60
C VAL A 246 -0.39 -4.33 -6.54
N ALA A 247 0.38 -4.16 -5.46
CA ALA A 247 0.39 -5.07 -4.32
C ALA A 247 -0.51 -4.58 -3.17
N MET A 248 -0.73 -3.27 -3.07
CA MET A 248 -1.59 -2.66 -2.06
C MET A 248 -2.47 -1.58 -2.69
N SER A 249 -3.79 -1.67 -2.49
CA SER A 249 -4.75 -0.65 -2.89
C SER A 249 -5.47 -0.10 -1.66
N LEU A 250 -5.38 1.22 -1.47
CA LEU A 250 -5.92 1.95 -0.33
C LEU A 250 -6.98 2.97 -0.75
N LEU A 251 -8.13 2.95 -0.07
CA LEU A 251 -9.19 3.92 -0.31
C LEU A 251 -8.77 5.33 0.14
N SER A 252 -9.25 6.35 -0.55
CA SER A 252 -8.92 7.76 -0.22
C SER A 252 -9.28 8.18 1.21
N ALA A 253 -10.31 7.54 1.79
CA ALA A 253 -10.76 7.78 3.14
C ALA A 253 -9.98 7.00 4.21
N ASP A 254 -9.09 6.07 3.83
CA ASP A 254 -8.26 5.35 4.79
C ASP A 254 -7.29 6.29 5.48
N THR A 255 -7.02 6.01 6.76
CA THR A 255 -6.04 6.77 7.57
C THR A 255 -5.12 5.81 8.30
N GLY A 256 -3.91 6.28 8.66
CA GLY A 256 -2.96 5.49 9.43
C GLY A 256 -1.54 5.57 8.89
N PHE A 257 -0.84 4.44 8.94
CA PHE A 257 0.57 4.31 8.58
C PHE A 257 0.83 3.03 7.78
N VAL A 258 1.60 3.16 6.70
CA VAL A 258 2.19 2.04 5.97
C VAL A 258 3.70 2.19 6.02
N GLY A 259 4.39 1.11 6.36
CA GLY A 259 5.79 1.13 6.74
C GLY A 259 6.03 1.49 8.21
N PRO A 260 7.27 1.36 8.71
CA PRO A 260 8.49 1.04 7.95
C PRO A 260 8.60 -0.43 7.51
N ASN A 261 9.64 -0.72 6.71
CA ASN A 261 10.07 -2.07 6.33
C ASN A 261 9.00 -2.86 5.56
N ILE A 262 8.42 -2.22 4.56
CA ILE A 262 7.57 -2.89 3.59
C ILE A 262 8.41 -3.26 2.38
N HIS A 263 8.33 -4.51 1.96
CA HIS A 263 9.00 -5.04 0.78
C HIS A 263 7.95 -5.60 -0.17
N ILE A 264 7.93 -5.09 -1.40
CA ILE A 264 6.98 -5.48 -2.43
C ILE A 264 7.77 -6.10 -3.59
N ARG A 265 7.32 -7.26 -4.05
CA ARG A 265 7.70 -7.83 -5.35
C ARG A 265 6.47 -7.85 -6.25
N LEU A 266 6.61 -7.25 -7.42
CA LEU A 266 5.68 -7.41 -8.54
C LEU A 266 6.35 -8.34 -9.56
N VAL A 267 5.57 -9.20 -10.22
CA VAL A 267 6.10 -10.08 -11.29
C VAL A 267 6.21 -9.35 -12.64
N ASP A 268 5.49 -8.25 -12.84
CA ASP A 268 5.52 -7.48 -14.08
C ASP A 268 6.77 -6.58 -14.16
N ASP A 269 7.53 -6.73 -15.25
CA ASP A 269 8.76 -6.00 -15.57
C ASP A 269 8.49 -4.63 -16.23
N ASN A 270 7.21 -4.34 -16.53
CA ASN A 270 6.78 -3.11 -17.15
C ASN A 270 5.96 -2.21 -16.20
N THR A 271 5.91 -2.56 -14.91
CA THR A 271 5.22 -1.74 -13.92
C THR A 271 6.11 -0.64 -13.37
N ASP A 272 5.57 0.57 -13.28
CA ASP A 272 6.20 1.64 -12.52
C ASP A 272 6.29 1.22 -11.03
N PRO A 273 7.48 1.10 -10.43
CA PRO A 273 7.62 0.75 -9.01
C PRO A 273 6.94 1.77 -8.09
N PHE A 274 6.72 3.00 -8.54
CA PHE A 274 5.96 4.02 -7.79
C PHE A 274 4.45 3.77 -7.80
N ALA A 275 3.94 2.92 -8.70
CA ALA A 275 2.53 2.54 -8.77
C ALA A 275 2.20 1.26 -7.96
N ALA A 276 3.19 0.59 -7.37
CA ALA A 276 3.00 -0.65 -6.62
C ALA A 276 2.05 -0.54 -5.40
N ILE A 277 1.85 0.69 -4.92
CA ILE A 277 0.84 1.05 -3.93
C ILE A 277 -0.10 2.07 -4.57
N ASP A 278 -1.29 1.64 -4.95
CA ASP A 278 -2.36 2.54 -5.39
C ASP A 278 -3.00 3.17 -4.16
N SER A 279 -2.63 4.41 -3.87
CA SER A 279 -3.15 5.14 -2.72
C SER A 279 -3.61 6.54 -3.09
N ALA A 280 -4.91 6.78 -2.94
CA ALA A 280 -5.47 8.13 -2.83
C ALA A 280 -5.67 8.55 -1.36
N SER A 281 -5.07 7.79 -0.43
CA SER A 281 -5.44 7.72 0.99
C SER A 281 -4.78 8.76 1.88
N ASN A 282 -5.41 9.07 3.02
CA ASN A 282 -4.84 9.90 4.09
C ASN A 282 -3.86 9.09 4.98
N VAL A 283 -3.20 8.10 4.40
CA VAL A 283 -2.23 7.24 5.06
C VAL A 283 -0.84 7.85 4.93
N ASN A 284 -0.08 7.80 6.02
CA ASN A 284 1.31 8.25 6.00
C ASN A 284 2.22 7.08 5.65
N PHE A 285 2.99 7.22 4.59
CA PHE A 285 4.03 6.27 4.21
C PHE A 285 5.31 6.56 4.98
N LEU A 286 5.84 5.55 5.67
CA LEU A 286 7.06 5.63 6.45
C LEU A 286 8.10 4.71 5.81
N GLY A 287 9.24 5.27 5.39
CA GLY A 287 10.32 4.50 4.82
C GLY A 287 11.04 3.60 5.85
N PRO A 288 11.73 2.55 5.39
CA PRO A 288 11.88 2.18 3.98
C PRO A 288 10.63 1.44 3.45
N ILE A 289 10.30 1.72 2.18
CA ILE A 289 9.32 0.95 1.41
C ILE A 289 10.00 0.58 0.10
N THR A 290 10.31 -0.70 -0.08
CA THR A 290 11.11 -1.18 -1.20
C THR A 290 10.24 -1.95 -2.19
N VAL A 291 10.37 -1.66 -3.48
CA VAL A 291 9.64 -2.33 -4.56
C VAL A 291 10.63 -2.89 -5.57
N ALA A 292 10.51 -4.18 -5.92
CA ALA A 292 11.15 -4.79 -7.08
C ALA A 292 10.08 -5.10 -8.14
N ALA A 293 10.22 -4.54 -9.35
CA ALA A 293 9.29 -4.71 -10.47
C ALA A 293 9.85 -5.75 -11.45
N GLY A 294 9.70 -7.03 -11.11
CA GLY A 294 10.25 -8.15 -11.87
C GLY A 294 11.20 -9.02 -11.06
N ASP A 295 11.44 -10.23 -11.57
CA ASP A 295 12.10 -11.32 -10.83
C ASP A 295 13.62 -11.15 -10.64
N ASP A 296 14.24 -10.29 -11.45
CA ASP A 296 15.68 -10.04 -11.45
C ASP A 296 16.05 -8.59 -11.08
N GLU A 297 15.06 -7.79 -10.64
CA GLU A 297 15.28 -6.38 -10.32
C GLU A 297 15.73 -6.17 -8.87
N ALA A 298 16.62 -5.21 -8.66
CA ALA A 298 16.96 -4.74 -7.32
C ALA A 298 15.84 -3.86 -6.78
N GLY A 299 15.44 -4.09 -5.54
CA GLY A 299 14.41 -3.29 -4.89
C GLY A 299 14.77 -1.80 -4.81
N LEU A 300 13.88 -0.94 -5.30
CA LEU A 300 13.94 0.52 -5.21
C LEU A 300 13.19 0.99 -3.96
N ASP A 301 13.81 1.84 -3.14
CA ASP A 301 13.11 2.51 -2.05
C ASP A 301 12.25 3.66 -2.58
N ILE A 302 10.93 3.50 -2.52
CA ILE A 302 9.95 4.47 -3.03
C ILE A 302 9.47 5.45 -1.95
N SER A 303 9.97 5.36 -0.71
CA SER A 303 9.52 6.19 0.41
C SER A 303 9.67 7.71 0.18
N HIS A 304 10.59 8.11 -0.70
CA HIS A 304 10.80 9.52 -1.09
C HIS A 304 10.07 9.95 -2.38
N GLY A 305 9.58 8.99 -3.17
CA GLY A 305 8.89 9.23 -4.45
C GLY A 305 7.36 9.14 -4.37
N LEU A 306 6.81 8.64 -3.27
CA LEU A 306 5.38 8.67 -2.94
C LEU A 306 4.92 10.10 -2.57
N ALA A 307 5.05 11.05 -3.51
CA ALA A 307 4.57 12.41 -3.36
C ALA A 307 3.25 12.60 -4.11
N VAL A 308 2.16 12.67 -3.33
CA VAL A 308 0.97 13.52 -3.51
C VAL A 308 0.47 13.70 -4.95
N ALA A 309 -0.57 12.95 -5.29
CA ALA A 309 -1.64 13.26 -6.25
C ALA A 309 -1.31 14.15 -7.48
N ALA A 310 -1.30 13.50 -8.64
CA ALA A 310 -1.91 13.98 -9.89
C ALA A 310 -1.45 15.33 -10.48
N ASP A 311 -0.15 15.56 -10.61
CA ASP A 311 0.35 16.50 -11.62
C ASP A 311 1.33 15.77 -12.54
N GLN A 312 0.79 15.25 -13.66
CA GLN A 312 1.47 14.39 -14.65
C GLN A 312 2.71 15.02 -15.30
N ASN A 313 3.02 16.29 -15.00
CA ASN A 313 4.10 17.04 -15.62
C ASN A 313 5.19 17.48 -14.63
N LEU A 314 5.28 16.92 -13.41
CA LEU A 314 6.35 17.26 -12.46
C LEU A 314 7.42 16.16 -12.46
N VAL A 315 8.50 16.37 -13.22
CA VAL A 315 9.68 15.51 -13.12
C VAL A 315 10.59 16.06 -12.02
N GLN A 316 10.69 15.35 -10.89
CA GLN A 316 11.73 15.63 -9.90
C GLN A 316 13.06 15.09 -10.40
N THR A 317 14.01 15.99 -10.66
CA THR A 317 15.39 15.62 -10.98
C THR A 317 16.27 15.77 -9.75
N PRO A 318 17.45 15.11 -9.69
CA PRO A 318 18.41 15.29 -8.59
C PRO A 318 18.88 16.74 -8.37
N TRP A 319 18.57 17.64 -9.32
CA TRP A 319 19.04 19.03 -9.37
C TRP A 319 17.91 20.07 -9.25
N GLY A 320 16.65 19.66 -9.10
CA GLY A 320 15.48 20.54 -9.04
C GLY A 320 14.23 19.94 -9.68
N ALA A 321 13.15 20.73 -9.75
CA ALA A 321 11.90 20.35 -10.43
C ALA A 321 11.87 20.89 -11.86
N ALA A 322 11.39 20.08 -12.81
CA ALA A 322 11.21 20.48 -14.20
C ALA A 322 9.73 20.61 -14.58
N ARG A 323 9.42 21.50 -15.52
CA ARG A 323 8.09 21.69 -16.13
C ARG A 323 8.21 21.88 -17.64
N GLU A 324 7.22 21.36 -18.35
CA GLU A 324 7.14 21.41 -19.81
C GLU A 324 5.81 22.01 -20.27
N VAL A 325 5.86 22.81 -21.33
CA VAL A 325 4.67 23.38 -22.01
C VAL A 325 4.87 23.36 -23.51
N THR A 326 3.94 22.74 -24.23
CA THR A 326 3.89 22.81 -25.70
C THR A 326 3.09 24.04 -26.11
N GLU A 327 3.71 24.92 -26.90
CA GLU A 327 3.07 26.14 -27.39
C GLU A 327 3.21 26.27 -28.90
N SER A 328 2.19 26.88 -29.51
CA SER A 328 2.22 27.22 -30.94
C SER A 328 2.99 28.52 -31.11
N PHE A 329 3.97 28.59 -32.00
CA PHE A 329 4.59 29.88 -32.32
C PHE A 329 3.58 30.75 -33.07
N GLN A 330 3.13 31.83 -32.43
CA GLN A 330 2.31 32.86 -33.08
C GLN A 330 3.01 34.21 -32.92
N PRO A 331 3.12 35.04 -33.97
CA PRO A 331 3.59 36.41 -33.83
C PRO A 331 2.59 37.17 -32.94
N ALA A 332 2.98 37.43 -31.70
CA ALA A 332 2.16 38.12 -30.73
C ALA A 332 2.70 39.53 -30.49
N ALA A 333 1.89 40.55 -30.76
CA ALA A 333 2.18 41.96 -30.43
C ALA A 333 2.16 42.24 -28.91
N SER A 334 1.93 41.22 -28.10
CA SER A 334 1.88 41.25 -26.63
C SER A 334 2.48 39.97 -26.07
N LEU A 335 3.01 40.05 -24.84
CA LEU A 335 3.60 38.92 -24.12
C LEU A 335 2.59 37.76 -23.97
N VAL A 336 2.94 36.57 -24.45
CA VAL A 336 2.17 35.33 -24.24
C VAL A 336 2.81 34.56 -23.08
N PRO A 337 2.12 34.38 -21.94
CA PRO A 337 2.64 33.62 -20.80
C PRO A 337 2.90 32.15 -21.18
N ILE A 338 4.01 31.58 -20.71
CA ILE A 338 4.37 30.17 -20.88
C ILE A 338 4.48 29.48 -19.52
N PHE A 339 5.07 30.17 -18.54
CA PHE A 339 5.12 29.69 -17.15
C PHE A 339 4.68 30.78 -16.18
N THR A 340 3.99 30.37 -15.13
CA THR A 340 3.56 31.26 -14.03
C THR A 340 3.99 30.65 -12.68
N PRO A 341 4.66 31.40 -11.80
CA PRO A 341 4.84 30.98 -10.41
C PRO A 341 3.47 31.02 -9.71
N SER A 342 2.98 29.87 -9.27
CA SER A 342 1.63 29.77 -8.70
C SER A 342 1.58 30.17 -7.23
N VAL A 343 2.63 29.85 -6.46
CA VAL A 343 2.81 30.19 -5.04
C VAL A 343 4.30 30.28 -4.74
N GLY A 344 4.72 31.19 -3.85
CA GLY A 344 6.06 31.24 -3.24
C GLY A 344 7.22 31.55 -4.18
N LYS A 345 8.44 31.58 -3.64
CA LYS A 345 9.66 31.89 -4.41
C LYS A 345 10.29 30.68 -5.08
N CYS A 346 10.62 30.81 -6.35
CA CYS A 346 11.35 29.83 -7.14
C CYS A 346 12.62 30.44 -7.75
N LEU A 347 13.70 29.67 -7.81
CA LEU A 347 14.94 30.01 -8.52
C LEU A 347 14.97 29.24 -9.83
N ILE A 348 14.80 29.92 -10.96
CA ILE A 348 14.94 29.32 -12.29
C ILE A 348 16.43 29.16 -12.57
N VAL A 349 16.84 27.93 -12.85
CA VAL A 349 18.23 27.54 -13.09
C VAL A 349 18.47 27.13 -14.54
N GLY A 350 17.40 26.91 -15.31
CA GLY A 350 17.48 26.61 -16.74
C GLY A 350 16.16 26.86 -17.45
N LEU A 351 16.25 27.36 -18.68
CA LEU A 351 15.12 27.57 -19.58
C LEU A 351 15.60 27.25 -21.00
N TRP A 352 14.89 26.35 -21.68
CA TRP A 352 15.25 25.89 -23.03
C TRP A 352 13.99 25.76 -23.88
N LEU A 353 14.20 25.86 -25.19
CA LEU A 353 13.20 25.58 -26.19
C LEU A 353 13.63 24.37 -27.02
N GLN A 354 12.74 23.42 -27.21
CA GLN A 354 12.88 22.36 -28.19
C GLN A 354 11.95 22.63 -29.37
N ILE A 355 12.47 22.56 -30.58
CA ILE A 355 11.67 22.63 -31.80
C ILE A 355 10.96 21.28 -31.99
N ASP A 356 9.64 21.31 -32.12
CA ASP A 356 8.77 20.13 -32.28
C ASP A 356 8.32 19.95 -33.74
N THR A 357 8.38 21.03 -34.53
CA THR A 357 8.20 20.96 -35.99
C THR A 357 9.15 21.94 -36.66
N THR A 358 9.77 21.50 -37.77
CA THR A 358 10.72 22.31 -38.56
C THR A 358 10.18 23.72 -38.82
N MET A 359 10.97 24.73 -38.47
CA MET A 359 10.57 26.13 -38.58
C MET A 359 10.74 26.64 -40.02
N GLY A 360 9.65 27.04 -40.66
CA GLY A 360 9.65 27.41 -42.09
C GLY A 360 10.21 28.80 -42.43
N ALA A 361 10.35 29.69 -41.45
CA ALA A 361 10.91 31.04 -41.60
C ALA A 361 11.57 31.49 -40.29
N ALA A 362 12.36 32.57 -40.35
CA ALA A 362 12.96 33.20 -39.17
C ALA A 362 11.89 33.56 -38.14
N ALA A 363 12.13 33.30 -36.86
CA ALA A 363 11.26 33.68 -35.75
C ALA A 363 12.12 34.19 -34.60
N ASP A 364 12.07 35.50 -34.37
CA ASP A 364 12.78 36.14 -33.28
C ASP A 364 11.84 36.26 -32.08
N PHE A 365 12.24 35.71 -30.94
CA PHE A 365 11.52 35.89 -29.69
C PHE A 365 12.39 36.41 -28.56
N ILE A 366 11.73 37.09 -27.62
CA ILE A 366 12.31 37.51 -26.35
C ILE A 366 11.51 36.85 -25.24
N VAL A 367 12.22 36.23 -24.30
CA VAL A 367 11.59 35.81 -23.04
C VAL A 367 11.67 36.98 -22.06
N GLN A 368 10.51 37.38 -21.54
CA GLN A 368 10.41 38.48 -20.59
C GLN A 368 9.79 38.01 -19.27
N SER A 369 10.24 38.64 -18.18
CA SER A 369 9.49 38.65 -16.91
C SER A 369 8.64 39.91 -16.88
N SER A 370 7.34 39.77 -16.67
CA SER A 370 6.49 40.92 -16.37
C SER A 370 6.49 41.19 -14.87
N THR A 371 7.52 41.86 -14.33
CA THR A 371 7.40 42.35 -12.94
C THR A 371 6.53 43.61 -12.93
N THR A 372 5.48 43.62 -12.11
CA THR A 372 4.58 44.77 -11.92
C THR A 372 5.28 45.96 -11.24
N ALA A 373 6.46 45.75 -10.66
CA ALA A 373 7.18 46.77 -9.89
C ALA A 373 8.22 47.59 -10.69
N ALA A 374 8.68 47.13 -11.88
CA ALA A 374 9.78 47.81 -12.61
C ALA A 374 9.61 47.89 -14.14
N GLY A 375 8.51 47.40 -14.70
CA GLY A 375 8.34 47.25 -16.15
C GLY A 375 8.92 45.91 -16.63
N ALA A 376 8.52 45.48 -17.83
CA ALA A 376 8.96 44.21 -18.40
C ALA A 376 10.50 44.18 -18.49
N MET A 377 11.11 43.16 -17.89
CA MET A 377 12.55 42.93 -17.98
C MET A 377 12.79 41.74 -18.91
N ASN A 378 13.61 41.94 -19.94
CA ASN A 378 14.10 40.86 -20.78
C ASN A 378 14.91 39.88 -19.91
N ILE A 379 14.45 38.64 -19.84
CA ILE A 379 15.13 37.54 -19.14
C ILE A 379 16.33 37.07 -19.97
N CYS A 380 16.19 37.07 -21.28
CA CYS A 380 17.24 36.69 -22.21
C CYS A 380 17.36 37.71 -23.35
N ALA A 381 18.45 37.59 -24.09
CA ALA A 381 18.61 38.22 -25.39
C ALA A 381 17.57 37.69 -26.41
N ILE A 382 17.41 38.40 -27.53
CA ILE A 382 16.58 37.90 -28.65
C ILE A 382 17.14 36.55 -29.09
N THR A 383 16.32 35.52 -29.02
CA THR A 383 16.65 34.20 -29.55
C THR A 383 16.10 34.13 -30.97
N GLN A 384 16.99 33.97 -31.93
CA GLN A 384 16.64 33.83 -33.34
C GLN A 384 16.44 32.35 -33.65
N VAL A 385 15.29 32.01 -34.23
CA VAL A 385 14.96 30.64 -34.65
C VAL A 385 14.74 30.64 -36.16
N ASP A 386 15.80 30.33 -36.89
CA ASP A 386 15.88 30.59 -38.32
C ASP A 386 16.13 29.29 -39.10
N GLY A 387 15.04 28.60 -39.45
CA GLY A 387 15.14 27.37 -40.23
C GLY A 387 15.63 26.16 -39.43
N GLU A 388 15.45 26.19 -38.10
CA GLU A 388 15.85 25.10 -37.22
C GLU A 388 15.05 23.83 -37.51
N ALA A 389 15.75 22.70 -37.48
CA ALA A 389 15.17 21.39 -37.70
C ALA A 389 14.34 20.94 -36.50
N ASP A 390 13.44 19.99 -36.73
CA ASP A 390 12.81 19.22 -35.67
C ASP A 390 13.86 18.68 -34.66
N GLU A 391 13.46 18.60 -33.39
CA GLU A 391 14.26 18.23 -32.22
C GLU A 391 15.44 19.17 -31.87
N THR A 392 15.59 20.31 -32.56
CA THR A 392 16.65 21.28 -32.22
C THR A 392 16.40 21.86 -30.83
N ILE A 393 17.40 21.77 -29.94
CA ILE A 393 17.35 22.35 -28.60
C ILE A 393 18.11 23.68 -28.58
N LEU A 394 17.39 24.75 -28.26
CA LEU A 394 17.89 26.11 -28.13
C LEU A 394 17.91 26.52 -26.67
N GLY A 395 19.11 26.75 -26.13
CA GLY A 395 19.28 27.32 -24.81
C GLY A 395 19.09 28.84 -24.84
N LEU A 396 18.37 29.39 -23.86
CA LEU A 396 18.30 30.83 -23.70
C LEU A 396 19.60 31.33 -23.08
N THR A 397 20.33 32.16 -23.82
CA THR A 397 21.66 32.66 -23.43
C THR A 397 21.68 34.18 -23.40
N GLY A 398 22.82 34.77 -23.03
CA GLY A 398 23.10 36.19 -23.22
C GLY A 398 22.59 37.14 -22.13
N ASN A 399 23.23 38.31 -22.04
CA ASN A 399 22.73 39.45 -21.28
C ASN A 399 21.56 40.09 -22.05
N ALA A 400 20.59 40.70 -21.38
CA ALA A 400 19.40 41.30 -21.98
C ALA A 400 19.68 42.34 -23.10
N ALA A 401 20.94 42.78 -23.24
CA ALA A 401 21.41 43.77 -24.21
C ALA A 401 22.12 43.18 -25.45
N ASP A 402 22.38 41.87 -25.48
CA ASP A 402 23.11 41.23 -26.58
C ASP A 402 22.13 40.68 -27.65
N VAL A 403 22.55 40.61 -28.91
CA VAL A 403 21.85 39.85 -29.97
C VAL A 403 22.55 38.51 -30.09
N LEU A 404 21.83 37.41 -29.97
CA LEU A 404 22.42 36.07 -30.04
C LEU A 404 22.42 35.53 -31.45
N SER A 405 23.61 35.21 -31.95
CA SER A 405 23.81 34.32 -33.09
C SER A 405 24.29 32.94 -32.60
N LEU A 406 23.45 31.92 -32.77
CA LEU A 406 23.74 30.48 -32.78
C LEU A 406 24.79 29.93 -31.79
N GLY A 407 24.33 29.29 -30.72
CA GLY A 407 25.17 28.44 -29.86
C GLY A 407 24.46 27.96 -28.59
N THR A 408 24.75 26.72 -28.16
CA THR A 408 24.28 26.16 -26.88
C THR A 408 25.06 26.76 -25.72
N ALA A 409 24.41 27.56 -24.87
CA ALA A 409 24.97 27.96 -23.58
C ALA A 409 23.90 27.96 -22.47
N ARG A 410 24.37 27.99 -21.23
CA ARG A 410 23.54 28.03 -20.01
C ARG A 410 23.04 29.46 -19.76
N CYS A 411 21.91 29.56 -19.07
CA CYS A 411 21.37 30.84 -18.59
C CYS A 411 22.46 31.60 -17.81
N ALA A 412 22.73 32.85 -18.19
CA ALA A 412 23.89 33.60 -17.71
C ALA A 412 23.80 34.00 -16.22
N SER A 413 22.62 33.91 -15.60
CA SER A 413 22.41 34.09 -14.16
C SER A 413 21.10 33.44 -13.72
N PRO A 414 21.03 32.84 -12.51
CA PRO A 414 19.80 32.25 -12.01
C PRO A 414 18.79 33.35 -11.63
N ILE A 415 17.51 33.11 -11.92
CA ILE A 415 16.45 34.12 -11.81
C ILE A 415 15.53 33.75 -10.67
N VAL A 416 15.33 34.65 -9.70
CA VAL A 416 14.34 34.47 -8.64
C VAL A 416 13.01 35.03 -9.12
N VAL A 417 11.96 34.20 -9.10
CA VAL A 417 10.57 34.59 -9.34
C VAL A 417 9.75 34.35 -8.07
N ASP A 418 8.78 35.23 -7.80
CA ASP A 418 7.93 35.18 -6.61
C ASP A 418 6.46 35.09 -7.03
N GLY A 419 5.77 34.01 -6.63
CA GLY A 419 4.34 33.82 -6.89
C GLY A 419 3.43 34.75 -6.09
N ALA A 420 3.96 35.45 -5.08
CA ALA A 420 3.21 36.50 -4.37
C ALA A 420 3.08 37.80 -5.20
N ASP A 421 3.99 38.01 -6.15
CA ASP A 421 3.91 39.12 -7.10
C ASP A 421 2.96 38.73 -8.24
N SER A 422 1.65 38.94 -8.01
CA SER A 422 0.60 38.78 -9.01
C SER A 422 0.97 39.55 -10.28
N GLY A 423 1.43 38.84 -11.30
CA GLY A 423 1.82 39.43 -12.58
C GLY A 423 3.14 38.96 -13.14
N VAL A 424 4.00 38.25 -12.40
CA VAL A 424 5.25 37.69 -12.97
C VAL A 424 4.91 36.49 -13.86
N THR A 425 4.87 36.70 -15.18
CA THR A 425 4.83 35.60 -16.15
C THR A 425 6.18 35.51 -16.85
N ILE A 426 6.60 34.28 -17.14
CA ILE A 426 7.65 34.01 -18.12
C ILE A 426 6.92 33.84 -19.43
N GLY A 427 7.00 34.83 -20.31
CA GLY A 427 6.30 34.79 -21.58
C GLY A 427 7.22 35.04 -22.76
N VAL A 428 6.71 34.71 -23.95
CA VAL A 428 7.36 35.02 -25.22
C VAL A 428 6.70 36.23 -25.86
N LEU A 429 7.55 37.14 -26.34
CA LEU A 429 7.16 38.25 -27.19
C LEU A 429 7.79 38.03 -28.58
N GLY A 430 6.96 37.94 -29.63
CA GLY A 430 7.43 37.79 -31.01
C GLY A 430 7.71 39.14 -31.66
N SER A 431 8.77 39.25 -32.47
CA SER A 431 8.97 40.46 -33.28
C SER A 431 7.96 40.54 -34.43
N GLU A 432 7.43 41.75 -34.71
CA GLU A 432 6.31 41.98 -35.63
C GLU A 432 6.59 41.60 -37.12
N ALA A 433 7.78 41.13 -37.47
CA ALA A 433 8.22 40.98 -38.86
C ALA A 433 8.11 39.55 -39.44
N ASN A 434 7.83 38.53 -38.63
CA ASN A 434 8.04 37.15 -39.05
C ASN A 434 6.82 36.23 -38.88
N VAL A 435 6.43 35.57 -39.97
CA VAL A 435 5.18 34.79 -40.14
C VAL A 435 5.39 33.28 -39.93
N ALA A 436 6.42 32.89 -39.19
CA ALA A 436 6.79 31.49 -39.04
C ALA A 436 5.65 30.69 -38.38
N THR A 437 5.25 29.59 -39.02
CA THR A 437 4.33 28.59 -38.46
C THR A 437 5.15 27.39 -37.97
N GLY A 438 5.03 27.04 -36.70
CA GLY A 438 5.70 25.89 -36.08
C GLY A 438 5.30 25.72 -34.62
N HIS A 439 5.79 24.64 -34.01
CA HIS A 439 5.53 24.24 -32.63
C HIS A 439 6.83 24.09 -31.86
N GLY A 440 6.80 24.46 -30.58
CA GLY A 440 7.93 24.34 -29.69
C GLY A 440 7.52 23.89 -28.30
N ILE A 441 8.38 23.12 -27.67
CA ILE A 441 8.23 22.68 -26.28
C ILE A 441 9.18 23.50 -25.43
N TRP A 442 8.61 24.23 -24.47
CA TRP A 442 9.35 25.02 -23.50
C TRP A 442 9.64 24.18 -22.26
N HIS A 443 10.89 24.23 -21.82
CA HIS A 443 11.40 23.46 -20.70
C HIS A 443 11.92 24.41 -19.63
N CYS A 444 11.37 24.34 -18.41
CA CYS A 444 11.79 25.16 -17.26
C CYS A 444 12.29 24.28 -16.12
N LEU A 445 13.55 24.48 -15.72
CA LEU A 445 14.14 23.87 -14.53
C LEU A 445 14.26 24.90 -13.42
N TYR A 446 13.72 24.59 -12.24
CA TYR A 446 13.71 25.49 -11.10
C TYR A 446 13.95 24.78 -9.76
N ILE A 447 14.37 25.57 -8.77
CA ILE A 447 14.54 25.17 -7.39
C ILE A 447 13.54 25.96 -6.54
N PRO A 448 12.60 25.31 -5.82
CA PRO A 448 11.74 26.00 -4.89
C PRO A 448 12.58 26.55 -3.72
N LEU A 449 12.47 27.86 -3.46
CA LEU A 449 13.15 28.53 -2.34
C LEU A 449 12.27 28.57 -1.08
N GLU A 450 10.97 28.33 -1.22
CA GLU A 450 9.99 28.29 -0.16
C GLU A 450 9.16 27.01 -0.23
N ARG A 451 8.62 26.58 0.92
CA ARG A 451 7.80 25.36 0.99
C ARG A 451 6.51 25.55 0.20
N GLY A 452 6.24 24.64 -0.74
CA GLY A 452 5.07 24.71 -1.61
C GLY A 452 5.24 25.66 -2.79
N ALA A 453 6.44 26.20 -3.02
CA ALA A 453 6.70 27.02 -4.18
C ALA A 453 6.71 26.18 -5.46
N LEU A 454 6.03 26.66 -6.50
CA LEU A 454 5.79 25.89 -7.72
C LEU A 454 5.75 26.79 -8.95
N ILE A 455 6.34 26.33 -10.05
CA ILE A 455 6.11 26.86 -11.39
C ILE A 455 5.04 25.99 -12.07
N THR A 456 4.03 26.62 -12.65
CA THR A 456 3.00 25.96 -13.46
C THR A 456 3.07 26.39 -14.92
N ALA A 457 2.59 25.54 -15.81
CA ALA A 457 2.27 25.95 -17.18
C ALA A 457 1.27 27.12 -17.14
N ALA A 458 1.45 28.10 -18.02
CA ALA A 458 0.38 29.04 -18.33
C ALA A 458 -0.75 28.30 -19.07
N ALA A 459 -1.98 28.75 -18.87
CA ALA A 459 -3.18 28.14 -19.43
C ALA A 459 -3.62 28.78 -20.75
#